data_AF-A0A2W6I762-F1
#
_entry.id   AF-A0A2W6I762-F1
#
_cell.length_a   1.000
_cell.length_b   1.000
_cell.length_c   1.000
_cell.angle_alpha   90.00
_cell.angle_beta   90.00
_cell.angle_gamma   90.00
#
_symmetry.space_group_name_H-M   'P 1'
#
loop_
_entity.id
_entity.type
_entity.pdbx_description
1 polymer ?
#
loop_
_entity_poly.entity_id
_entity_poly.type
_entity_poly.pdbx_seq_one_letter_code
_entity_poly.pdbx_strand_id
1 'polypeptide(L)'
;MSTAPQDRPQLSDAQLRTLAYFAIGVASEGSNAGRNVAYQLSFAGNINGNVMTPVGNSGFSIGTLQTDLGQHPEVATQLVDAYQRWARQQQPSLELDARQRQQTVSDLQRDGDGIRAQNGRALDGTIRGHLNTFLASSDGVAFVHAHDVSQVDRLLRHGDGRRDPGGAMQQLRGTDLYQHASLDDQAKLATMLMKLENQAGLSRYPGVLRSIASGDLASVDDVKTRIDGMLPNRVVRGREQPDYLESGVEHALKGTEVFNRLRAAGPGNPMRDVFAGVSADPLASPVALAADRAHPEALHRYEVIKTLFLQNTEAPAYLDALQHGRSHAWGRPQAAGNSPATAGLYASGDDLVIWNRDGRGHAFIDGQWSTVPRAELHRQQNADGSIDLNRAPRNGMPEQLLHVEPAQPERRRAALSDPLLQQAEEAVRRLEDSRAQPFGENTQRLAASSTCLAREAGLTRIDHVVLGASPSQDGRAETLFVVQGDLSDPAHLRAQMPAAQAFATPVDTSLAQLQSLNDAHRQTDARSRQEEQDHQSPLSQQARSV
;
A
#
# COMPACT_ATOMS: atom_id res chain seq x y z
N MET A 1 30.74 -30.61 7.78
CA MET A 1 30.08 -29.68 8.73
C MET A 1 28.72 -29.36 8.16
N SER A 2 27.68 -30.00 8.69
CA SER A 2 26.29 -29.72 8.30
C SER A 2 25.93 -28.37 8.94
N THR A 3 25.81 -27.33 8.11
CA THR A 3 25.29 -26.03 8.55
C THR A 3 23.85 -26.25 9.00
N ALA A 4 23.56 -25.97 10.27
CA ALA A 4 22.19 -25.91 10.76
C ALA A 4 21.35 -25.03 9.82
N PRO A 5 20.10 -25.40 9.50
CA PRO A 5 19.25 -24.54 8.69
C PRO A 5 19.14 -23.19 9.40
N GLN A 6 19.59 -22.12 8.74
CA GLN A 6 19.24 -20.78 9.20
C GLN A 6 17.72 -20.67 9.09
N ASP A 7 17.04 -20.50 10.23
CA ASP A 7 15.60 -20.23 10.26
C ASP A 7 15.33 -18.99 9.40
N ARG A 8 14.79 -19.20 8.19
CA ARG A 8 14.38 -18.10 7.32
C ARG A 8 13.23 -17.37 7.99
N PRO A 9 13.19 -16.03 7.91
CA PRO A 9 12.14 -15.25 8.55
C PRO A 9 10.77 -15.67 8.03
N GLN A 10 9.82 -15.82 8.94
CA GLN A 10 8.42 -16.17 8.66
C GLN A 10 7.50 -15.02 9.06
N LEU A 11 6.38 -14.86 8.37
CA LEU A 11 5.34 -13.92 8.80
C LEU A 11 4.74 -14.35 10.15
N SER A 12 4.66 -13.40 11.07
CA SER A 12 4.03 -13.61 12.38
C SER A 12 2.52 -13.81 12.25
N ASP A 13 1.88 -14.40 13.26
CA ASP A 13 0.43 -14.50 13.31
C ASP A 13 -0.27 -13.14 13.25
N ALA A 14 0.32 -12.11 13.86
CA ALA A 14 -0.22 -10.74 13.82
C ALA A 14 -0.15 -10.17 12.38
N GLN A 15 0.93 -10.44 11.66
CA GLN A 15 1.06 -10.09 10.24
C GLN A 15 0.07 -10.84 9.36
N LEU A 16 -0.17 -12.14 9.60
CA LEU A 16 -1.19 -12.89 8.87
C LEU A 16 -2.61 -12.42 9.17
N ARG A 17 -2.91 -12.05 10.44
CA ARG A 17 -4.19 -11.39 10.80
C ARG A 17 -4.32 -10.04 10.09
N THR A 18 -3.22 -9.28 9.97
CA THR A 18 -3.19 -8.02 9.23
C THR A 18 -3.53 -8.25 7.75
N LEU A 19 -2.95 -9.27 7.10
CA LEU A 19 -3.29 -9.63 5.72
C LEU A 19 -4.76 -10.06 5.59
N ALA A 20 -5.25 -10.93 6.47
CA ALA A 20 -6.63 -11.39 6.45
C ALA A 20 -7.63 -10.23 6.62
N TYR A 21 -7.40 -9.33 7.57
CA TYR A 21 -8.31 -8.23 7.83
C TYR A 21 -8.17 -7.09 6.82
N PHE A 22 -6.97 -6.59 6.58
CA PHE A 22 -6.76 -5.40 5.75
C PHE A 22 -6.62 -5.71 4.26
N ALA A 23 -5.85 -6.72 3.86
CA ALA A 23 -5.65 -7.03 2.44
C ALA A 23 -6.84 -7.80 1.83
N ILE A 24 -7.31 -8.85 2.51
CA ILE A 24 -8.44 -9.65 2.03
C ILE A 24 -9.77 -8.96 2.34
N GLY A 25 -9.94 -8.48 3.57
CA GLY A 25 -11.14 -7.78 3.99
C GLY A 25 -11.22 -6.36 3.43
N VAL A 26 -10.55 -5.39 4.08
CA VAL A 26 -10.68 -3.96 3.79
C VAL A 26 -10.42 -3.62 2.31
N ALA A 27 -9.31 -4.09 1.74
CA ALA A 27 -8.88 -3.69 0.41
C ALA A 27 -9.67 -4.35 -0.73
N SER A 28 -10.19 -5.57 -0.52
CA SER A 28 -10.94 -6.30 -1.54
C SER A 28 -12.45 -6.31 -1.27
N GLU A 29 -12.91 -6.93 -0.19
CA GLU A 29 -14.35 -7.18 0.04
C GLU A 29 -15.07 -5.97 0.65
N GLY A 30 -14.41 -5.29 1.59
CA GLY A 30 -14.93 -4.12 2.30
C GLY A 30 -14.83 -2.80 1.54
N SER A 31 -14.32 -2.82 0.29
CA SER A 31 -14.09 -1.63 -0.53
C SER A 31 -14.95 -1.61 -1.78
N ASN A 32 -15.53 -0.45 -2.09
CA ASN A 32 -16.10 -0.17 -3.40
C ASN A 32 -15.54 1.16 -3.94
N ALA A 33 -14.67 1.09 -4.95
CA ALA A 33 -13.95 2.24 -5.51
C ALA A 33 -13.26 3.09 -4.42
N GLY A 34 -12.71 2.43 -3.40
CA GLY A 34 -12.03 3.06 -2.26
C GLY A 34 -12.95 3.62 -1.17
N ARG A 35 -14.26 3.35 -1.22
CA ARG A 35 -15.19 3.62 -0.10
C ARG A 35 -15.28 2.40 0.81
N ASN A 36 -15.33 2.63 2.12
CA ASN A 36 -15.64 1.58 3.07
C ASN A 36 -17.14 1.26 2.99
N VAL A 37 -17.47 0.01 2.66
CA VAL A 37 -18.86 -0.47 2.56
C VAL A 37 -19.19 -1.55 3.61
N ALA A 38 -18.30 -1.79 4.57
CA ALA A 38 -18.47 -2.84 5.58
C ALA A 38 -19.67 -2.63 6.52
N TYR A 39 -20.02 -1.36 6.79
CA TYR A 39 -21.04 -0.98 7.79
C TYR A 39 -22.39 -0.59 7.16
N GLN A 40 -22.77 -1.30 6.10
CA GLN A 40 -24.07 -1.18 5.45
C GLN A 40 -24.44 -2.50 4.77
N LEU A 41 -25.74 -2.71 4.52
CA LEU A 41 -26.20 -3.82 3.70
C LEU A 41 -25.73 -3.63 2.26
N SER A 42 -24.92 -4.58 1.80
CA SER A 42 -24.43 -4.67 0.44
C SER A 42 -25.21 -5.74 -0.33
N PHE A 43 -25.35 -5.56 -1.65
CA PHE A 43 -26.04 -6.51 -2.51
C PHE A 43 -25.36 -6.54 -3.88
N ALA A 44 -24.88 -7.72 -4.29
CA ALA A 44 -24.31 -7.92 -5.61
C ALA A 44 -25.45 -8.15 -6.63
N GLY A 45 -25.97 -7.05 -7.16
CA GLY A 45 -27.10 -7.04 -8.09
C GLY A 45 -27.66 -5.64 -8.29
N ASN A 46 -28.88 -5.57 -8.82
CA ASN A 46 -29.62 -4.32 -8.96
C ASN A 46 -30.90 -4.36 -8.11
N ILE A 47 -31.23 -3.26 -7.44
CA ILE A 47 -32.49 -3.07 -6.72
C ILE A 47 -33.23 -1.90 -7.36
N ASN A 48 -34.29 -2.20 -8.10
CA ASN A 48 -35.14 -1.20 -8.76
C ASN A 48 -36.53 -1.21 -8.11
N GLY A 49 -36.78 -0.23 -7.26
CA GLY A 49 -38.01 -0.20 -6.44
C GLY A 49 -38.07 -1.44 -5.55
N ASN A 50 -39.12 -2.26 -5.75
CA ASN A 50 -39.36 -3.47 -4.95
C ASN A 50 -38.83 -4.75 -5.60
N VAL A 51 -38.00 -4.64 -6.65
CA VAL A 51 -37.44 -5.77 -7.39
C VAL A 51 -35.92 -5.82 -7.25
N MET A 52 -35.41 -6.92 -6.71
CA MET A 52 -34.01 -7.30 -6.64
C MET A 52 -33.67 -8.28 -7.76
N THR A 53 -32.62 -7.95 -8.51
CA THR A 53 -32.04 -8.81 -9.55
C THR A 53 -30.62 -9.20 -9.13
N PRO A 54 -30.43 -10.40 -8.55
CA PRO A 54 -29.11 -10.83 -8.05
C PRO A 54 -28.17 -11.26 -9.17
N VAL A 55 -26.87 -11.01 -8.97
CA VAL A 55 -25.78 -11.62 -9.76
C VAL A 55 -25.46 -12.97 -9.14
N GLY A 56 -25.48 -14.06 -9.93
CA GLY A 56 -25.19 -15.40 -9.41
C GLY A 56 -26.14 -15.80 -8.27
N ASN A 57 -25.63 -16.45 -7.22
CA ASN A 57 -26.45 -16.80 -6.05
C ASN A 57 -26.37 -15.75 -4.92
N SER A 58 -26.07 -14.48 -5.23
CA SER A 58 -25.78 -13.48 -4.20
C SER A 58 -27.03 -13.02 -3.44
N GLY A 59 -26.96 -13.04 -2.10
CA GLY A 59 -27.91 -12.42 -1.18
C GLY A 59 -27.45 -11.05 -0.69
N PHE A 60 -28.04 -10.56 0.41
CA PHE A 60 -27.49 -9.42 1.14
C PHE A 60 -26.22 -9.81 1.90
N SER A 61 -25.27 -8.90 2.03
CA SER A 61 -24.05 -9.09 2.79
C SER A 61 -23.69 -7.88 3.67
N ILE A 62 -22.85 -8.11 4.67
CA ILE A 62 -22.28 -7.08 5.56
C ILE A 62 -20.81 -7.39 5.86
N GLY A 63 -20.08 -6.42 6.41
CA GLY A 63 -18.77 -6.65 6.99
C GLY A 63 -17.58 -6.49 6.07
N THR A 64 -16.41 -6.49 6.69
CA THR A 64 -15.12 -6.23 6.06
C THR A 64 -14.67 -7.41 5.23
N LEU A 65 -14.88 -8.65 5.71
CA LEU A 65 -14.62 -9.88 4.94
C LEU A 65 -15.85 -10.38 4.17
N GLN A 66 -16.91 -9.57 4.11
CA GLN A 66 -18.20 -9.86 3.49
C GLN A 66 -18.82 -11.20 3.93
N THR A 67 -19.78 -11.11 4.85
CA THR A 67 -20.64 -12.24 5.23
C THR A 67 -21.90 -12.23 4.37
N ASP A 68 -22.05 -13.23 3.51
CA ASP A 68 -23.32 -13.46 2.79
C ASP A 68 -24.38 -13.99 3.77
N LEU A 69 -25.43 -13.21 3.98
CA LEU A 69 -26.49 -13.52 4.95
C LEU A 69 -27.41 -14.65 4.49
N GLY A 70 -27.46 -14.95 3.18
CA GLY A 70 -28.20 -16.08 2.64
C GLY A 70 -27.46 -17.40 2.87
N GLN A 71 -26.13 -17.37 2.81
CA GLN A 71 -25.29 -18.52 3.16
C GLN A 71 -25.09 -18.69 4.67
N HIS A 72 -25.24 -17.60 5.43
CA HIS A 72 -25.15 -17.56 6.89
C HIS A 72 -26.47 -17.08 7.53
N PRO A 73 -27.56 -17.86 7.45
CA PRO A 73 -28.87 -17.45 7.92
C PRO A 73 -28.92 -17.19 9.44
N GLU A 74 -28.02 -17.77 10.20
CA GLU A 74 -27.81 -17.49 11.62
C GLU A 74 -27.36 -16.03 11.84
N VAL A 75 -26.48 -15.51 10.98
CA VAL A 75 -25.98 -14.13 11.08
C VAL A 75 -27.07 -13.14 10.72
N ALA A 76 -27.92 -13.45 9.73
CA ALA A 76 -29.09 -12.64 9.41
C ALA A 76 -30.03 -12.46 10.62
N THR A 77 -30.25 -13.54 11.38
CA THR A 77 -31.05 -13.50 12.61
C THR A 77 -30.38 -12.66 13.69
N GLN A 78 -29.07 -12.88 13.91
CA GLN A 78 -28.29 -12.13 14.90
C GLN A 78 -28.25 -10.63 14.59
N LEU A 79 -28.16 -10.26 13.31
CA LEU A 79 -28.20 -8.87 12.84
C LEU A 79 -29.52 -8.20 13.23
N VAL A 80 -30.65 -8.83 12.92
CA VAL A 80 -31.97 -8.27 13.25
C VAL A 80 -32.18 -8.21 14.76
N ASP A 81 -31.64 -9.16 15.52
CA ASP A 81 -31.72 -9.14 16.99
C ASP A 81 -30.85 -8.05 17.61
N ALA A 82 -29.65 -7.82 17.08
CA ALA A 82 -28.79 -6.72 17.48
C ALA A 82 -29.45 -5.36 17.16
N TYR A 83 -30.01 -5.23 15.96
CA TYR A 83 -30.81 -4.08 15.55
C TYR A 83 -31.96 -3.82 16.52
N GLN A 84 -32.77 -4.82 16.86
CA GLN A 84 -33.93 -4.64 17.75
C GLN A 84 -33.52 -4.22 19.16
N ARG A 85 -32.42 -4.76 19.68
CA ARG A 85 -31.87 -4.32 20.98
C ARG A 85 -31.45 -2.86 20.93
N TRP A 86 -30.72 -2.46 19.88
CA TRP A 86 -30.30 -1.07 19.68
C TRP A 86 -31.50 -0.13 19.52
N ALA A 87 -32.48 -0.49 18.68
CA ALA A 87 -33.67 0.31 18.45
C ALA A 87 -34.43 0.55 19.76
N ARG A 88 -34.70 -0.48 20.56
CA ARG A 88 -35.35 -0.34 21.87
C ARG A 88 -34.63 0.61 22.82
N GLN A 89 -33.29 0.60 22.81
CA GLN A 89 -32.48 1.34 23.76
C GLN A 89 -32.25 2.79 23.32
N GLN A 90 -32.05 3.02 22.03
CA GLN A 90 -31.55 4.30 21.51
C GLN A 90 -32.51 4.99 20.55
N GLN A 91 -33.28 4.23 19.75
CA GLN A 91 -34.22 4.78 18.77
C GLN A 91 -35.54 3.97 18.70
N PRO A 92 -36.41 4.05 19.73
CA PRO A 92 -37.60 3.20 19.82
C PRO A 92 -38.58 3.34 18.65
N SER A 93 -38.58 4.50 17.97
CA SER A 93 -39.39 4.74 16.78
C SER A 93 -39.02 3.86 15.58
N LEU A 94 -37.85 3.22 15.61
CA LEU A 94 -37.38 2.32 14.54
C LEU A 94 -37.67 0.84 14.86
N GLU A 95 -38.17 0.51 16.05
CA GLU A 95 -38.41 -0.89 16.43
C GLU A 95 -39.38 -1.58 15.45
N LEU A 96 -39.06 -2.81 15.05
CA LEU A 96 -39.94 -3.60 14.18
C LEU A 96 -40.98 -4.36 15.02
N ASP A 97 -42.22 -4.41 14.54
CA ASP A 97 -43.20 -5.35 15.09
C ASP A 97 -42.82 -6.82 14.81
N ALA A 98 -43.55 -7.76 15.40
CA ALA A 98 -43.24 -9.18 15.27
C ALA A 98 -43.27 -9.69 13.81
N ARG A 99 -44.21 -9.19 12.99
CA ARG A 99 -44.36 -9.58 11.58
C ARG A 99 -43.25 -8.98 10.74
N GLN A 100 -42.97 -7.70 10.94
CA GLN A 100 -41.86 -6.99 10.29
C GLN A 100 -40.53 -7.66 10.61
N ARG A 101 -40.28 -8.02 11.88
CA ARG A 101 -39.06 -8.75 12.28
C ARG A 101 -38.94 -10.09 11.56
N GLN A 102 -39.99 -10.91 11.57
CA GLN A 102 -39.99 -12.22 10.90
C GLN A 102 -39.74 -12.07 9.38
N GLN A 103 -40.42 -11.12 8.74
CA GLN A 103 -40.24 -10.85 7.31
C GLN A 103 -38.82 -10.36 7.00
N THR A 104 -38.27 -9.49 7.83
CA THR A 104 -36.91 -8.95 7.66
C THR A 104 -35.86 -10.05 7.75
N VAL A 105 -35.95 -10.93 8.76
CA VAL A 105 -35.07 -12.09 8.88
C VAL A 105 -35.18 -12.97 7.64
N SER A 106 -36.42 -13.33 7.25
CA SER A 106 -36.64 -14.14 6.04
C SER A 106 -36.10 -13.49 4.78
N ASP A 107 -36.14 -12.16 4.68
CA ASP A 107 -35.68 -11.43 3.49
C ASP A 107 -34.16 -11.41 3.38
N LEU A 108 -33.47 -11.25 4.52
CA LEU A 108 -32.01 -11.25 4.62
C LEU A 108 -31.42 -12.66 4.45
N GLN A 109 -32.15 -13.71 4.82
CA GLN A 109 -31.75 -15.11 4.68
C GLN A 109 -31.83 -15.66 3.25
N ARG A 110 -32.30 -14.87 2.27
CA ARG A 110 -32.39 -15.33 0.88
C ARG A 110 -31.08 -15.13 0.16
N ASP A 111 -30.62 -16.20 -0.46
CA ASP A 111 -29.63 -16.16 -1.53
C ASP A 111 -30.28 -15.74 -2.86
N GLY A 112 -29.48 -15.70 -3.92
CA GLY A 112 -29.94 -15.28 -5.25
C GLY A 112 -31.08 -16.14 -5.81
N ASP A 113 -31.06 -17.45 -5.56
CA ASP A 113 -32.09 -18.37 -6.00
C ASP A 113 -33.38 -18.20 -5.20
N GLY A 114 -33.29 -18.01 -3.87
CA GLY A 114 -34.43 -17.65 -3.03
C GLY A 114 -35.08 -16.33 -3.43
N ILE A 115 -34.28 -15.34 -3.83
CA ILE A 115 -34.78 -14.06 -4.37
C ILE A 115 -35.53 -14.29 -5.69
N ARG A 116 -34.97 -15.06 -6.63
CA ARG A 116 -35.60 -15.37 -7.92
C ARG A 116 -36.90 -16.16 -7.76
N ALA A 117 -36.93 -17.15 -6.88
CA ALA A 117 -38.10 -17.97 -6.57
C ALA A 117 -39.28 -17.11 -6.05
N GLN A 118 -38.98 -15.94 -5.48
CA GLN A 118 -39.97 -14.98 -5.00
C GLN A 118 -40.13 -13.78 -5.96
N ASN A 119 -39.91 -14.00 -7.26
CA ASN A 119 -40.05 -12.99 -8.31
C ASN A 119 -39.24 -11.71 -8.05
N GLY A 120 -38.07 -11.85 -7.41
CA GLY A 120 -37.20 -10.72 -7.09
C GLY A 120 -37.71 -9.84 -5.96
N ARG A 121 -38.67 -10.25 -5.13
CA ARG A 121 -39.23 -9.39 -4.07
C ARG A 121 -38.13 -8.81 -3.17
N ALA A 122 -38.02 -7.48 -3.12
CA ALA A 122 -37.04 -6.79 -2.29
C ALA A 122 -37.38 -6.82 -0.79
N LEU A 123 -36.34 -6.63 0.04
CA LEU A 123 -36.52 -6.18 1.42
C LEU A 123 -37.18 -4.78 1.41
N ASP A 124 -38.08 -4.53 2.36
CA ASP A 124 -38.72 -3.21 2.50
C ASP A 124 -37.68 -2.09 2.58
N GLY A 125 -37.86 -1.06 1.74
CA GLY A 125 -36.87 0.00 1.57
C GLY A 125 -36.67 0.86 2.83
N THR A 126 -37.72 1.04 3.63
CA THR A 126 -37.68 1.81 4.88
C THR A 126 -36.94 1.01 5.95
N ILE A 127 -37.29 -0.27 6.12
CA ILE A 127 -36.59 -1.18 7.05
C ILE A 127 -35.12 -1.31 6.67
N ARG A 128 -34.80 -1.43 5.37
CA ARG A 128 -33.41 -1.43 4.89
C ARG A 128 -32.67 -0.15 5.30
N GLY A 129 -33.31 1.01 5.20
CA GLY A 129 -32.77 2.28 5.67
C GLY A 129 -32.51 2.29 7.18
N HIS A 130 -33.42 1.72 7.98
CA HIS A 130 -33.23 1.61 9.42
C HIS A 130 -32.08 0.66 9.78
N LEU A 131 -31.97 -0.49 9.12
CA LEU A 131 -30.85 -1.43 9.30
C LEU A 131 -29.51 -0.77 8.97
N ASN A 132 -29.44 0.02 7.90
CA ASN A 132 -28.22 0.79 7.57
C ASN A 132 -27.92 1.88 8.60
N THR A 133 -28.95 2.49 9.21
CA THR A 133 -28.77 3.44 10.32
C THR A 133 -28.16 2.75 11.55
N PHE A 134 -28.64 1.56 11.89
CA PHE A 134 -28.03 0.72 12.92
C PHE A 134 -26.59 0.35 12.56
N LEU A 135 -26.34 -0.18 11.37
CA LEU A 135 -25.00 -0.60 10.95
C LEU A 135 -23.98 0.55 10.98
N ALA A 136 -24.41 1.79 10.73
CA ALA A 136 -23.58 2.99 10.83
C ALA A 136 -23.37 3.50 12.28
N SER A 137 -24.15 3.02 13.25
CA SER A 137 -24.00 3.37 14.68
C SER A 137 -22.82 2.64 15.33
N SER A 138 -22.39 3.08 16.51
CA SER A 138 -21.33 2.40 17.27
C SER A 138 -21.68 0.93 17.58
N ASP A 139 -22.93 0.62 17.93
CA ASP A 139 -23.37 -0.76 18.19
C ASP A 139 -23.36 -1.63 16.93
N GLY A 140 -23.75 -1.06 15.78
CA GLY A 140 -23.69 -1.75 14.49
C GLY A 140 -22.26 -2.01 14.04
N VAL A 141 -21.38 -1.01 14.15
CA VAL A 141 -19.95 -1.17 13.87
C VAL A 141 -19.33 -2.22 14.79
N ALA A 142 -19.66 -2.23 16.09
CA ALA A 142 -19.19 -3.25 17.02
C ALA A 142 -19.70 -4.66 16.66
N PHE A 143 -20.97 -4.79 16.28
CA PHE A 143 -21.55 -6.06 15.82
C PHE A 143 -20.82 -6.60 14.58
N VAL A 144 -20.66 -5.76 13.55
CA VAL A 144 -19.97 -6.13 12.32
C VAL A 144 -18.52 -6.50 12.60
N HIS A 145 -17.81 -5.69 13.40
CA HIS A 145 -16.42 -5.94 13.74
C HIS A 145 -16.23 -7.27 14.50
N ALA A 146 -17.09 -7.58 15.47
CA ALA A 146 -17.04 -8.87 16.17
C ALA A 146 -17.23 -10.06 15.23
N HIS A 147 -18.07 -9.89 14.20
CA HIS A 147 -18.21 -10.90 13.16
C HIS A 147 -16.93 -11.01 12.32
N ASP A 148 -16.38 -9.89 11.84
CA ASP A 148 -15.14 -9.85 11.07
C ASP A 148 -13.97 -10.53 11.82
N VAL A 149 -13.82 -10.27 13.12
CA VAL A 149 -12.83 -10.93 13.99
C VAL A 149 -13.00 -12.45 13.95
N SER A 150 -14.24 -12.93 14.10
CA SER A 150 -14.55 -14.36 14.05
C SER A 150 -14.23 -14.96 12.67
N GLN A 151 -14.42 -14.22 11.57
CA GLN A 151 -14.06 -14.69 10.23
C GLN A 151 -12.54 -14.81 10.08
N VAL A 152 -11.77 -13.81 10.56
CA VAL A 152 -10.30 -13.84 10.53
C VAL A 152 -9.76 -15.03 11.33
N ASP A 153 -10.28 -15.27 12.53
CA ASP A 153 -9.88 -16.42 13.35
C ASP A 153 -10.22 -17.75 12.66
N ARG A 154 -11.30 -17.83 11.89
CA ARG A 154 -11.59 -19.03 11.06
C ARG A 154 -10.56 -19.23 9.95
N LEU A 155 -10.13 -18.19 9.24
CA LEU A 155 -9.13 -18.31 8.17
C LEU A 155 -7.75 -18.76 8.70
N LEU A 156 -7.45 -18.42 9.96
CA LEU A 156 -6.19 -18.73 10.63
C LEU A 156 -6.29 -19.91 11.59
N ARG A 157 -7.43 -20.60 11.62
CA ARG A 157 -7.69 -21.68 12.58
C ARG A 157 -6.67 -22.80 12.46
N HIS A 158 -6.21 -23.29 13.59
CA HIS A 158 -5.43 -24.52 13.65
C HIS A 158 -6.32 -25.75 13.43
N GLY A 159 -5.69 -26.82 12.96
CA GLY A 159 -6.32 -28.14 12.91
C GLY A 159 -6.41 -28.81 14.29
N ASP A 160 -7.13 -29.92 14.37
CA ASP A 160 -7.24 -30.73 15.58
C ASP A 160 -6.04 -31.69 15.78
N GLY A 161 -5.07 -31.64 14.87
CA GLY A 161 -3.90 -32.53 14.85
C GLY A 161 -4.23 -33.98 14.51
N ARG A 162 -5.44 -34.25 14.01
CA ARG A 162 -5.94 -35.60 13.68
C ARG A 162 -6.60 -35.63 12.30
N ARG A 163 -7.87 -35.23 12.22
CA ARG A 163 -8.70 -35.35 11.01
C ARG A 163 -8.91 -34.01 10.32
N ASP A 164 -8.87 -32.93 11.09
CA ASP A 164 -9.01 -31.59 10.57
C ASP A 164 -7.63 -30.96 10.41
N PRO A 165 -7.14 -30.76 9.18
CA PRO A 165 -5.84 -30.17 8.93
C PRO A 165 -5.77 -28.66 9.23
N GLY A 166 -6.88 -28.04 9.64
CA GLY A 166 -6.99 -26.60 9.88
C GLY A 166 -7.31 -25.82 8.61
N GLY A 167 -7.27 -24.49 8.73
CA GLY A 167 -7.50 -23.57 7.59
C GLY A 167 -6.42 -23.67 6.51
N ALA A 168 -6.65 -23.02 5.38
CA ALA A 168 -5.73 -23.00 4.24
C ALA A 168 -4.36 -22.46 4.64
N MET A 169 -4.33 -21.42 5.46
CA MET A 169 -3.08 -20.81 5.93
C MET A 169 -2.26 -21.75 6.82
N GLN A 170 -2.91 -22.48 7.72
CA GLN A 170 -2.23 -23.44 8.59
C GLN A 170 -1.54 -24.55 7.77
N GLN A 171 -2.19 -25.00 6.71
CA GLN A 171 -1.63 -26.03 5.82
C GLN A 171 -0.51 -25.48 4.94
N LEU A 172 -0.68 -24.27 4.40
CA LEU A 172 0.32 -23.60 3.56
C LEU A 172 1.67 -23.43 4.29
N ARG A 173 1.63 -23.10 5.60
CA ARG A 173 2.84 -22.95 6.45
C ARG A 173 3.72 -24.20 6.47
N GLY A 174 3.14 -25.38 6.25
CA GLY A 174 3.85 -26.65 6.21
C GLY A 174 4.51 -26.98 4.87
N THR A 175 4.35 -26.13 3.85
CA THR A 175 4.87 -26.41 2.50
C THR A 175 6.28 -25.86 2.30
N ASP A 176 7.11 -26.58 1.55
CA ASP A 176 8.47 -26.15 1.20
C ASP A 176 8.46 -24.81 0.45
N LEU A 177 7.50 -24.61 -0.47
CA LEU A 177 7.35 -23.36 -1.20
C LEU A 177 7.19 -22.17 -0.25
N TYR A 178 6.33 -22.28 0.76
CA TYR A 178 6.10 -21.19 1.71
C TYR A 178 7.30 -20.96 2.63
N GLN A 179 7.86 -22.02 3.20
CA GLN A 179 8.97 -21.92 4.15
C GLN A 179 10.24 -21.33 3.53
N HIS A 180 10.45 -21.55 2.23
CA HIS A 180 11.59 -21.02 1.49
C HIS A 180 11.31 -19.70 0.77
N ALA A 181 10.06 -19.24 0.72
CA ALA A 181 9.69 -17.97 0.08
C ALA A 181 10.21 -16.75 0.85
N SER A 182 10.39 -15.64 0.14
CA SER A 182 10.60 -14.32 0.74
C SER A 182 9.38 -13.93 1.58
N LEU A 183 9.51 -12.99 2.53
CA LEU A 183 8.36 -12.52 3.32
C LEU A 183 7.26 -11.89 2.43
N ASP A 184 7.64 -11.26 1.31
CA ASP A 184 6.68 -10.69 0.36
C ASP A 184 5.91 -11.80 -0.37
N ASP A 185 6.59 -12.86 -0.77
CA ASP A 185 5.97 -14.00 -1.45
C ASP A 185 5.17 -14.88 -0.48
N GLN A 186 5.61 -15.02 0.77
CA GLN A 186 4.80 -15.58 1.85
C GLN A 186 3.49 -14.80 2.00
N ALA A 187 3.53 -13.47 1.95
CA ALA A 187 2.32 -12.64 2.04
C ALA A 187 1.39 -12.89 0.84
N LYS A 188 1.93 -12.95 -0.38
CA LYS A 188 1.13 -13.23 -1.60
C LYS A 188 0.50 -14.63 -1.56
N LEU A 189 1.28 -15.67 -1.21
CA LEU A 189 0.79 -17.04 -1.08
C LEU A 189 -0.30 -17.13 -0.01
N ALA A 190 -0.05 -16.55 1.18
CA ALA A 190 -1.02 -16.49 2.26
C ALA A 190 -2.33 -15.83 1.81
N THR A 191 -2.23 -14.67 1.16
CA THR A 191 -3.39 -13.96 0.63
C THR A 191 -4.19 -14.80 -0.36
N MET A 192 -3.53 -15.41 -1.35
CA MET A 192 -4.21 -16.22 -2.37
C MET A 192 -4.99 -17.38 -1.73
N LEU A 193 -4.36 -18.13 -0.82
CA LEU A 193 -4.98 -19.31 -0.21
C LEU A 193 -6.09 -18.94 0.78
N MET A 194 -5.89 -17.93 1.63
CA MET A 194 -6.94 -17.44 2.54
C MET A 194 -8.12 -16.83 1.76
N LYS A 195 -7.86 -16.15 0.63
CA LYS A 195 -8.92 -15.60 -0.21
C LYS A 195 -9.76 -16.68 -0.86
N LEU A 196 -9.14 -17.75 -1.36
CA LEU A 196 -9.86 -18.92 -1.90
C LEU A 196 -10.71 -19.59 -0.83
N GLU A 197 -10.19 -19.74 0.40
CA GLU A 197 -10.97 -20.27 1.53
C GLU A 197 -12.16 -19.36 1.87
N ASN A 198 -11.95 -18.05 1.91
CA ASN A 198 -13.02 -17.08 2.17
C ASN A 198 -14.13 -17.14 1.10
N GLN A 199 -13.77 -17.25 -0.18
CA GLN A 199 -14.74 -17.21 -1.29
C GLN A 199 -15.42 -18.55 -1.58
N ALA A 200 -14.74 -19.67 -1.34
CA ALA A 200 -15.18 -20.98 -1.84
C ALA A 200 -15.06 -22.11 -0.81
N GLY A 201 -14.66 -21.81 0.43
CA GLY A 201 -14.41 -22.80 1.48
C GLY A 201 -13.48 -23.92 1.01
N LEU A 202 -13.82 -25.16 1.37
CA LEU A 202 -13.02 -26.35 1.05
C LEU A 202 -13.04 -26.76 -0.44
N SER A 203 -13.80 -26.08 -1.30
CA SER A 203 -14.01 -26.56 -2.67
C SER A 203 -12.83 -26.29 -3.63
N ARG A 204 -11.95 -25.33 -3.31
CA ARG A 204 -10.88 -24.87 -4.22
C ARG A 204 -9.47 -24.98 -3.63
N TYR A 205 -9.21 -24.34 -2.50
CA TYR A 205 -7.86 -24.24 -1.95
C TYR A 205 -7.16 -25.60 -1.67
N PRO A 206 -7.86 -26.70 -1.28
CA PRO A 206 -7.17 -27.96 -1.02
C PRO A 206 -6.52 -28.56 -2.27
N GLY A 207 -7.07 -28.29 -3.46
CA GLY A 207 -6.45 -28.71 -4.72
C GLY A 207 -5.15 -27.98 -5.01
N VAL A 208 -5.11 -26.67 -4.77
CA VAL A 208 -3.91 -25.83 -4.92
C VAL A 208 -2.83 -26.28 -3.94
N LEU A 209 -3.19 -26.48 -2.67
CA LEU A 209 -2.25 -26.95 -1.65
C LEU A 209 -1.63 -28.31 -1.99
N ARG A 210 -2.41 -29.25 -2.55
CA ARG A 210 -1.86 -30.53 -3.01
C ARG A 210 -0.84 -30.35 -4.12
N SER A 211 -1.11 -29.47 -5.08
CA SER A 211 -0.18 -29.18 -6.19
C SER A 211 1.07 -28.42 -5.73
N ILE A 212 0.97 -27.58 -4.69
CA ILE A 212 2.17 -27.00 -4.04
C ILE A 212 2.97 -28.10 -3.34
N ALA A 213 2.31 -28.98 -2.59
CA ALA A 213 2.95 -30.04 -1.81
C ALA A 213 3.60 -31.12 -2.69
N SER A 214 3.08 -31.39 -3.89
CA SER A 214 3.70 -32.29 -4.88
C SER A 214 4.85 -31.63 -5.64
N GLY A 215 5.03 -30.31 -5.53
CA GLY A 215 6.01 -29.55 -6.30
C GLY A 215 5.56 -29.16 -7.72
N ASP A 216 4.30 -29.42 -8.08
CA ASP A 216 3.74 -29.03 -9.39
C ASP A 216 3.56 -27.50 -9.51
N LEU A 217 3.40 -26.81 -8.38
CA LEU A 217 3.39 -25.35 -8.28
C LEU A 217 4.58 -24.93 -7.42
N ALA A 218 5.59 -24.31 -8.04
CA ALA A 218 6.89 -24.05 -7.41
C ALA A 218 7.16 -22.55 -7.17
N SER A 219 6.22 -21.68 -7.51
CA SER A 219 6.35 -20.22 -7.38
C SER A 219 5.02 -19.54 -7.09
N VAL A 220 5.09 -18.26 -6.69
CA VAL A 220 3.89 -17.40 -6.56
C VAL A 220 3.13 -17.32 -7.89
N ASP A 221 3.85 -17.19 -9.00
CA ASP A 221 3.27 -17.04 -10.34
C ASP A 221 2.57 -18.33 -10.80
N ASP A 222 3.11 -19.51 -10.46
CA ASP A 222 2.45 -20.79 -10.73
C ASP A 222 1.12 -20.88 -9.96
N VAL A 223 1.13 -20.52 -8.68
CA VAL A 223 -0.08 -20.52 -7.84
C VAL A 223 -1.11 -19.54 -8.38
N LYS A 224 -0.69 -18.32 -8.76
CA LYS A 224 -1.57 -17.32 -9.36
C LYS A 224 -2.16 -17.81 -10.68
N THR A 225 -1.33 -18.32 -11.59
CA THR A 225 -1.77 -18.88 -12.87
C THR A 225 -2.76 -20.03 -12.69
N ARG A 226 -2.52 -20.90 -11.70
CA ARG A 226 -3.41 -22.02 -11.38
C ARG A 226 -4.80 -21.54 -10.93
N ILE A 227 -4.85 -20.43 -10.19
CA ILE A 227 -6.08 -19.81 -9.69
C ILE A 227 -6.84 -19.14 -10.83
N ASP A 228 -6.16 -18.33 -11.64
CA ASP A 228 -6.76 -17.63 -12.78
C ASP A 228 -7.37 -18.62 -13.79
N GLY A 229 -6.74 -19.79 -13.95
CA GLY A 229 -7.27 -20.87 -14.80
C GLY A 229 -8.37 -21.75 -14.18
N MET A 230 -8.89 -21.44 -12.98
CA MET A 230 -9.88 -22.31 -12.32
C MET A 230 -11.28 -22.25 -12.93
N LEU A 231 -11.69 -21.05 -13.38
CA LEU A 231 -13.01 -20.82 -13.93
C LEU A 231 -12.87 -20.06 -15.26
N PRO A 232 -13.78 -20.31 -16.22
CA PRO A 232 -13.74 -19.58 -17.48
C PRO A 232 -14.12 -18.11 -17.28
N ASN A 233 -13.34 -17.23 -17.89
CA ASN A 233 -13.66 -15.82 -18.00
C ASN A 233 -14.94 -15.60 -18.82
N ARG A 234 -15.61 -14.48 -18.55
CA ARG A 234 -16.86 -14.12 -19.23
C ARG A 234 -16.60 -13.09 -20.32
N VAL A 235 -17.22 -13.26 -21.49
CA VAL A 235 -17.18 -12.22 -22.53
C VAL A 235 -18.39 -11.30 -22.38
N VAL A 236 -18.13 -10.03 -22.05
CA VAL A 236 -19.18 -9.00 -21.91
C VAL A 236 -18.87 -7.86 -22.89
N ARG A 237 -19.78 -7.61 -23.82
CA ARG A 237 -19.63 -6.57 -24.88
C ARG A 237 -18.33 -6.74 -25.67
N GLY A 238 -17.96 -7.97 -26.00
CA GLY A 238 -16.76 -8.30 -26.78
C GLY A 238 -15.44 -8.15 -26.03
N ARG A 239 -15.47 -7.92 -24.71
CA ARG A 239 -14.27 -7.90 -23.86
C ARG A 239 -14.33 -9.06 -22.88
N GLU A 240 -13.23 -9.78 -22.76
CA GLU A 240 -13.05 -10.78 -21.72
C GLU A 240 -12.99 -10.10 -20.35
N GLN A 241 -13.72 -10.64 -19.39
CA GLN A 241 -13.75 -10.19 -18.00
C GLN A 241 -13.34 -11.36 -17.10
N PRO A 242 -12.39 -11.13 -16.18
CA PRO A 242 -12.00 -12.09 -15.17
C PRO A 242 -13.20 -12.67 -14.42
N ASP A 243 -13.09 -13.93 -14.04
CA ASP A 243 -14.07 -14.53 -13.13
C ASP A 243 -13.96 -13.94 -11.70
N TYR A 244 -14.87 -14.34 -10.81
CA TYR A 244 -14.92 -13.77 -9.45
C TYR A 244 -13.76 -14.23 -8.54
N LEU A 245 -13.16 -15.39 -8.83
CA LEU A 245 -11.96 -15.89 -8.15
C LEU A 245 -10.75 -15.08 -8.59
N GLU A 246 -10.50 -14.98 -9.90
CA GLU A 246 -9.38 -14.18 -10.45
C GLU A 246 -9.47 -12.73 -9.96
N SER A 247 -10.61 -12.06 -10.14
CA SER A 247 -10.78 -10.66 -9.73
C SER A 247 -10.71 -10.47 -8.21
N GLY A 248 -11.24 -11.41 -7.42
CA GLY A 248 -11.15 -11.37 -5.97
C GLY A 248 -9.72 -11.49 -5.47
N VAL A 249 -8.96 -12.45 -5.99
CA VAL A 249 -7.55 -12.64 -5.64
C VAL A 249 -6.70 -11.46 -6.09
N GLU A 250 -6.92 -10.94 -7.29
CA GLU A 250 -6.24 -9.74 -7.80
C GLU A 250 -6.43 -8.54 -6.88
N HIS A 251 -7.66 -8.26 -6.43
CA HIS A 251 -7.92 -7.17 -5.48
C HIS A 251 -7.23 -7.38 -4.12
N ALA A 252 -7.22 -8.62 -3.61
CA ALA A 252 -6.54 -8.92 -2.35
C ALA A 252 -5.01 -8.80 -2.47
N LEU A 253 -4.43 -9.15 -3.62
CA LEU A 253 -3.01 -8.96 -3.90
C LEU A 253 -2.61 -7.49 -3.98
N LYS A 254 -3.48 -6.59 -4.50
CA LYS A 254 -3.25 -5.14 -4.40
C LYS A 254 -3.19 -4.66 -2.95
N GLY A 255 -4.05 -5.19 -2.08
CA GLY A 255 -3.94 -4.95 -0.63
C GLY A 255 -2.64 -5.52 -0.03
N THR A 256 -2.22 -6.70 -0.48
CA THR A 256 -0.96 -7.33 -0.04
C THR A 256 0.26 -6.50 -0.42
N GLU A 257 0.20 -5.82 -1.55
CA GLU A 257 1.24 -4.94 -2.05
C GLU A 257 1.39 -3.66 -1.19
N VAL A 258 0.29 -3.18 -0.61
CA VAL A 258 0.30 -2.13 0.45
C VAL A 258 0.92 -2.68 1.73
N PHE A 259 0.50 -3.87 2.17
CA PHE A 259 1.06 -4.53 3.36
C PHE A 259 2.57 -4.72 3.26
N ASN A 260 3.08 -5.23 2.13
CA ASN A 260 4.50 -5.48 1.95
C ASN A 260 5.34 -4.20 2.02
N ARG A 261 4.86 -3.09 1.40
CA ARG A 261 5.54 -1.78 1.52
C ARG A 261 5.56 -1.24 2.94
N LEU A 262 4.43 -1.32 3.65
CA LEU A 262 4.35 -0.87 5.04
C LEU A 262 5.25 -1.72 5.96
N ARG A 263 5.28 -3.04 5.75
CA ARG A 263 6.13 -3.97 6.51
C ARG A 263 7.61 -3.74 6.23
N ALA A 264 7.97 -3.42 5.00
CA ALA A 264 9.35 -3.16 4.57
C ALA A 264 9.81 -1.71 4.82
N ALA A 265 8.97 -0.87 5.44
CA ALA A 265 9.28 0.52 5.69
C ALA A 265 10.55 0.68 6.56
N GLY A 266 11.49 1.50 6.08
CA GLY A 266 12.77 1.75 6.74
C GLY A 266 12.66 2.65 7.98
N PRO A 267 13.74 2.81 8.78
CA PRO A 267 13.77 3.65 9.98
C PRO A 267 13.37 5.12 9.78
N GLY A 268 13.59 5.69 8.59
CA GLY A 268 13.21 7.08 8.29
C GLY A 268 11.83 7.24 7.64
N ASN A 269 11.02 6.18 7.57
CA ASN A 269 9.68 6.26 6.99
C ASN A 269 8.64 6.51 8.09
N PRO A 270 7.88 7.62 8.06
CA PRO A 270 6.91 7.97 9.11
C PRO A 270 5.79 6.93 9.27
N MET A 271 5.56 6.10 8.25
CA MET A 271 4.55 5.04 8.30
C MET A 271 5.03 3.77 9.02
N ARG A 272 6.33 3.63 9.30
CA ARG A 272 6.89 2.42 9.94
C ARG A 272 6.25 2.17 11.30
N ASP A 273 6.31 3.15 12.20
CA ASP A 273 5.81 3.00 13.57
C ASP A 273 4.28 3.03 13.62
N VAL A 274 3.66 3.81 12.73
CA VAL A 274 2.21 3.83 12.53
C VAL A 274 1.69 2.44 12.19
N PHE A 275 2.33 1.78 11.22
CA PHE A 275 1.95 0.44 10.81
C PHE A 275 2.32 -0.62 11.85
N ALA A 276 3.48 -0.54 12.48
CA ALA A 276 3.88 -1.48 13.53
C ALA A 276 2.88 -1.51 14.69
N GLY A 277 2.39 -0.35 15.12
CA GLY A 277 1.36 -0.25 16.15
C GLY A 277 0.03 -0.89 15.72
N VAL A 278 -0.43 -0.62 14.50
CA VAL A 278 -1.68 -1.21 13.98
C VAL A 278 -1.53 -2.71 13.73
N SER A 279 -0.40 -3.17 13.21
CA SER A 279 -0.16 -4.58 12.90
C SER A 279 0.08 -5.44 14.15
N ALA A 280 0.42 -4.82 15.29
CA ALA A 280 0.49 -5.51 16.58
C ALA A 280 -0.90 -5.97 17.08
N ASP A 281 -1.94 -5.17 16.82
CA ASP A 281 -3.34 -5.53 17.06
C ASP A 281 -4.23 -5.09 15.87
N PRO A 282 -4.19 -5.83 14.74
CA PRO A 282 -4.88 -5.43 13.51
C PRO A 282 -6.39 -5.56 13.63
N LEU A 283 -6.87 -6.20 14.71
CA LEU A 283 -8.28 -6.44 15.00
C LEU A 283 -8.79 -5.55 16.14
N ALA A 284 -8.05 -4.50 16.50
CA ALA A 284 -8.49 -3.49 17.45
C ALA A 284 -9.87 -2.93 17.06
N SER A 285 -10.79 -2.88 18.02
CA SER A 285 -12.15 -2.42 17.76
C SER A 285 -12.18 -0.93 17.40
N PRO A 286 -12.70 -0.53 16.23
CA PRO A 286 -12.80 0.89 15.86
C PRO A 286 -13.63 1.70 16.85
N VAL A 287 -14.61 1.07 17.49
CA VAL A 287 -15.46 1.70 18.51
C VAL A 287 -14.69 1.92 19.81
N ALA A 288 -13.87 0.94 20.22
CA ALA A 288 -13.04 1.09 21.40
C ALA A 288 -11.94 2.14 21.18
N LEU A 289 -11.28 2.12 20.01
CA LEU A 289 -10.30 3.13 19.61
C LEU A 289 -10.89 4.54 19.63
N ALA A 290 -12.13 4.72 19.16
CA ALA A 290 -12.80 6.02 19.20
C ALA A 290 -13.23 6.46 20.60
N ALA A 291 -13.46 5.51 21.52
CA ALA A 291 -13.81 5.80 22.90
C ALA A 291 -12.58 6.07 23.79
N ASP A 292 -11.39 5.60 23.41
CA ASP A 292 -10.16 5.79 24.17
C ASP A 292 -9.67 7.25 24.09
N ARG A 293 -9.93 8.01 25.16
CA ARG A 293 -9.48 9.40 25.32
C ARG A 293 -8.06 9.51 25.85
N ALA A 294 -7.48 8.42 26.38
CA ALA A 294 -6.12 8.42 26.91
C ALA A 294 -5.08 8.27 25.79
N HIS A 295 -5.44 7.58 24.70
CA HIS A 295 -4.57 7.36 23.53
C HIS A 295 -5.26 7.77 22.21
N PRO A 296 -5.61 9.06 22.04
CA PRO A 296 -6.38 9.51 20.88
C PRO A 296 -5.67 9.26 19.53
N GLU A 297 -4.34 9.16 19.52
CA GLU A 297 -3.53 8.85 18.34
C GLU A 297 -3.75 7.45 17.78
N ALA A 298 -4.22 6.49 18.61
CA ALA A 298 -4.43 5.12 18.17
C ALA A 298 -5.50 5.03 17.07
N LEU A 299 -6.59 5.79 17.21
CA LEU A 299 -7.63 5.88 16.17
C LEU A 299 -7.07 6.50 14.89
N HIS A 300 -6.28 7.58 14.99
CA HIS A 300 -5.68 8.24 13.84
C HIS A 300 -4.81 7.28 13.03
N ARG A 301 -3.91 6.56 13.71
CA ARG A 301 -3.03 5.57 13.10
C ARG A 301 -3.83 4.46 12.40
N TYR A 302 -4.85 3.94 13.07
CA TYR A 302 -5.72 2.90 12.52
C TYR A 302 -6.45 3.35 11.26
N GLU A 303 -7.08 4.52 11.27
CA GLU A 303 -7.84 5.04 10.12
C GLU A 303 -6.95 5.44 8.95
N VAL A 304 -5.72 5.93 9.21
CA VAL A 304 -4.71 6.17 8.18
C VAL A 304 -4.31 4.87 7.49
N ILE A 305 -3.95 3.82 8.25
CA ILE A 305 -3.64 2.50 7.67
C ILE A 305 -4.83 1.95 6.90
N LYS A 306 -6.03 1.97 7.49
CA LYS A 306 -7.26 1.54 6.82
C LYS A 306 -7.49 2.27 5.50
N THR A 307 -7.27 3.58 5.46
CA THR A 307 -7.41 4.39 4.24
C THR A 307 -6.41 4.00 3.16
N LEU A 308 -5.16 3.67 3.51
CA LEU A 308 -4.18 3.18 2.55
C LEU A 308 -4.60 1.86 1.90
N PHE A 309 -5.15 0.93 2.68
CA PHE A 309 -5.70 -0.32 2.14
C PHE A 309 -6.96 -0.09 1.29
N LEU A 310 -7.82 0.86 1.65
CA LEU A 310 -8.97 1.25 0.81
C LEU A 310 -8.51 1.88 -0.51
N GLN A 311 -7.42 2.66 -0.51
CA GLN A 311 -6.82 3.25 -1.70
C GLN A 311 -5.65 2.40 -2.24
N ASN A 312 -5.79 1.08 -2.26
CA ASN A 312 -4.73 0.12 -2.61
C ASN A 312 -4.05 0.35 -3.99
N THR A 313 -4.72 1.01 -4.94
CA THR A 313 -4.13 1.38 -6.23
C THR A 313 -3.13 2.53 -6.11
N GLU A 314 -3.38 3.47 -5.20
CA GLU A 314 -2.67 4.77 -5.13
C GLU A 314 -1.67 4.80 -3.97
N ALA A 315 -1.97 4.06 -2.89
CA ALA A 315 -1.11 3.92 -1.73
C ALA A 315 0.32 3.42 -2.06
N PRO A 316 0.56 2.52 -3.03
CA PRO A 316 1.92 2.12 -3.39
C PRO A 316 2.83 3.28 -3.77
N ALA A 317 2.36 4.22 -4.59
CA ALA A 317 3.14 5.38 -5.01
C ALA A 317 3.38 6.37 -3.85
N TYR A 318 2.39 6.52 -2.97
CA TYR A 318 2.51 7.32 -1.74
C TYR A 318 3.56 6.73 -0.78
N LEU A 319 3.51 5.42 -0.52
CA LEU A 319 4.44 4.74 0.38
C LEU A 319 5.86 4.70 -0.18
N ASP A 320 5.99 4.54 -1.50
CA ASP A 320 7.28 4.65 -2.20
C ASP A 320 7.85 6.07 -2.12
N ALA A 321 7.01 7.11 -2.13
CA ALA A 321 7.48 8.47 -1.92
C ALA A 321 8.06 8.64 -0.50
N LEU A 322 7.31 8.23 0.52
CA LEU A 322 7.73 8.30 1.92
C LEU A 322 8.99 7.50 2.23
N GLN A 323 9.11 6.29 1.67
CA GLN A 323 10.30 5.44 1.86
C GLN A 323 11.59 6.12 1.39
N HIS A 324 11.48 7.06 0.45
CA HIS A 324 12.60 7.80 -0.13
C HIS A 324 12.60 9.28 0.30
N GLY A 325 11.85 9.65 1.35
CA GLY A 325 11.79 11.03 1.86
C GLY A 325 11.22 12.05 0.86
N ARG A 326 10.41 11.61 -0.11
CA ARG A 326 9.84 12.46 -1.16
C ARG A 326 8.45 12.95 -0.79
N SER A 327 8.12 14.17 -1.20
CA SER A 327 6.75 14.67 -1.15
C SER A 327 5.84 13.92 -2.12
N HIS A 328 4.57 13.82 -1.76
CA HIS A 328 3.53 13.16 -2.57
C HIS A 328 2.23 13.94 -2.47
N ALA A 329 1.53 14.07 -3.58
CA ALA A 329 0.19 14.65 -3.62
C ALA A 329 -0.68 13.87 -4.60
N TRP A 330 -1.69 13.20 -4.06
CA TRP A 330 -2.75 12.58 -4.84
C TRP A 330 -4.11 12.86 -4.24
N GLY A 331 -5.10 13.15 -5.10
CA GLY A 331 -6.49 13.34 -4.71
C GLY A 331 -6.94 14.79 -4.62
N ARG A 332 -8.26 14.98 -4.59
CA ARG A 332 -8.92 16.30 -4.64
C ARG A 332 -9.99 16.41 -3.56
N PRO A 333 -9.91 17.39 -2.64
CA PRO A 333 -10.88 17.52 -1.57
C PRO A 333 -12.24 18.05 -2.07
N GLN A 334 -12.25 18.93 -3.08
CA GLN A 334 -13.47 19.37 -3.78
C GLN A 334 -13.65 18.71 -5.15
N ALA A 335 -14.90 18.70 -5.61
CA ALA A 335 -15.21 18.42 -7.01
C ALA A 335 -14.75 19.58 -7.90
N ALA A 336 -14.33 19.26 -9.13
CA ALA A 336 -13.89 20.23 -10.12
C ALA A 336 -14.54 19.92 -11.47
N GLY A 337 -15.49 20.77 -11.89
CA GLY A 337 -16.33 20.49 -13.06
C GLY A 337 -17.04 19.14 -12.93
N ASN A 338 -16.86 18.25 -13.91
CA ASN A 338 -17.44 16.90 -13.91
C ASN A 338 -16.64 15.88 -13.08
N SER A 339 -15.48 16.27 -12.53
CA SER A 339 -14.68 15.39 -11.68
C SER A 339 -15.18 15.42 -10.24
N PRO A 340 -15.62 14.29 -9.66
CA PRO A 340 -16.02 14.25 -8.27
C PRO A 340 -14.82 14.38 -7.34
N ALA A 341 -15.06 14.83 -6.11
CA ALA A 341 -14.09 14.79 -5.03
C ALA A 341 -13.64 13.34 -4.77
N THR A 342 -12.39 13.18 -4.36
CA THR A 342 -11.76 11.87 -4.13
C THR A 342 -11.32 11.72 -2.68
N ALA A 343 -10.78 10.55 -2.33
CA ALA A 343 -9.85 10.43 -1.21
C ALA A 343 -8.57 11.22 -1.54
N GLY A 344 -7.67 11.36 -0.56
CA GLY A 344 -6.38 12.00 -0.79
C GLY A 344 -5.29 11.47 0.10
N LEU A 345 -4.09 11.40 -0.47
CA LEU A 345 -2.86 10.95 0.17
C LEU A 345 -1.82 12.05 -0.09
N TYR A 346 -1.47 12.79 0.95
CA TYR A 346 -0.52 13.90 0.87
C TYR A 346 0.59 13.70 1.89
N ALA A 347 1.82 13.98 1.49
CA ALA A 347 2.98 13.97 2.37
C ALA A 347 4.04 14.98 1.91
N SER A 348 4.77 15.53 2.87
CA SER A 348 5.97 16.34 2.64
C SER A 348 6.90 16.15 3.84
N GLY A 349 8.09 15.58 3.61
CA GLY A 349 8.92 15.10 4.72
C GLY A 349 8.19 14.04 5.55
N ASP A 350 8.18 14.23 6.87
CA ASP A 350 7.49 13.35 7.82
C ASP A 350 6.01 13.73 8.04
N ASP A 351 5.60 14.88 7.52
CA ASP A 351 4.24 15.39 7.67
C ASP A 351 3.31 14.77 6.63
N LEU A 352 2.09 14.43 7.04
CA LEU A 352 1.08 13.84 6.17
C LEU A 352 -0.33 14.36 6.43
N VAL A 353 -1.13 14.35 5.37
CA VAL A 353 -2.57 14.57 5.42
C VAL A 353 -3.27 13.53 4.55
N ILE A 354 -4.13 12.72 5.16
CA ILE A 354 -4.85 11.63 4.49
C ILE A 354 -6.34 11.78 4.75
N TRP A 355 -7.17 11.60 3.72
CA TRP A 355 -8.61 11.50 3.89
C TRP A 355 -9.23 10.43 3.00
N ASN A 356 -10.27 9.78 3.51
CA ASN A 356 -10.98 8.73 2.80
C ASN A 356 -12.07 9.30 1.86
N ARG A 357 -12.73 8.42 1.10
CA ARG A 357 -13.79 8.81 0.16
C ARG A 357 -15.03 9.39 0.82
N ASP A 358 -15.28 9.06 2.09
CA ASP A 358 -16.40 9.58 2.89
C ASP A 358 -16.09 10.96 3.48
N GLY A 359 -14.85 11.43 3.34
CA GLY A 359 -14.41 12.76 3.75
C GLY A 359 -13.91 12.84 5.19
N ARG A 360 -13.74 11.71 5.89
CA ARG A 360 -13.00 11.66 7.16
C ARG A 360 -11.51 11.73 6.86
N GLY A 361 -10.80 12.63 7.52
CA GLY A 361 -9.38 12.80 7.31
C GLY A 361 -8.61 13.07 8.59
N HIS A 362 -7.31 12.81 8.51
CA HIS A 362 -6.36 12.85 9.60
C HIS A 362 -5.07 13.49 9.09
N ALA A 363 -4.46 14.30 9.95
CA ALA A 363 -3.18 14.90 9.68
C ALA A 363 -2.21 14.55 10.80
N PHE A 364 -0.94 14.36 10.43
CA PHE A 364 0.18 14.27 11.35
C PHE A 364 1.17 15.33 10.89
N ILE A 365 1.22 16.44 11.64
CA ILE A 365 2.01 17.63 11.32
C ILE A 365 2.85 17.96 12.54
N ASP A 366 4.14 18.21 12.38
CA ASP A 366 5.07 18.57 13.46
C ASP A 366 5.01 17.58 14.66
N GLY A 367 4.85 16.29 14.37
CA GLY A 367 4.75 15.25 15.38
C GLY A 367 3.40 15.14 16.09
N GLN A 368 2.37 15.88 15.65
CA GLN A 368 1.05 15.90 16.29
C GLN A 368 -0.06 15.40 15.37
N TRP A 369 -0.88 14.50 15.91
CA TRP A 369 -2.08 13.98 15.23
C TRP A 369 -3.27 14.93 15.41
N SER A 370 -4.04 15.12 14.33
CA SER A 370 -5.30 15.87 14.37
C SER A 370 -6.33 15.36 13.36
N THR A 371 -7.60 15.69 13.60
CA THR A 371 -8.70 15.41 12.66
C THR A 371 -8.87 16.57 11.69
N VAL A 372 -8.93 16.23 10.40
CA VAL A 372 -9.09 17.19 9.30
C VAL A 372 -10.14 16.66 8.33
N PRO A 373 -11.42 17.07 8.47
CA PRO A 373 -12.46 16.70 7.52
C PRO A 373 -12.14 17.22 6.12
N ARG A 374 -12.39 16.40 5.09
CA ARG A 374 -12.19 16.79 3.69
C ARG A 374 -12.94 18.07 3.31
N ALA A 375 -14.10 18.31 3.91
CA ALA A 375 -14.90 19.50 3.67
C ALA A 375 -14.18 20.80 4.05
N GLU A 376 -13.20 20.73 4.97
CA GLU A 376 -12.39 21.86 5.40
C GLU A 376 -11.10 22.01 4.59
N LEU A 377 -10.74 21.02 3.77
CA LEU A 377 -9.48 21.01 3.02
C LEU A 377 -9.63 21.73 1.68
N HIS A 378 -8.75 22.65 1.36
CA HIS A 378 -8.66 23.33 0.07
C HIS A 378 -7.31 23.06 -0.56
N ARG A 379 -7.33 22.59 -1.81
CA ARG A 379 -6.11 22.36 -2.60
C ARG A 379 -5.86 23.57 -3.51
N GLN A 380 -4.70 24.17 -3.40
CA GLN A 380 -4.23 25.23 -4.29
C GLN A 380 -2.99 24.74 -5.04
N GLN A 381 -2.97 24.94 -6.36
CA GLN A 381 -1.79 24.66 -7.17
C GLN A 381 -1.11 25.97 -7.51
N ASN A 382 0.19 26.03 -7.25
CA ASN A 382 1.00 27.22 -7.43
C ASN A 382 1.64 27.26 -8.82
N ALA A 383 2.14 28.43 -9.22
CA ALA A 383 2.73 28.64 -10.54
C ALA A 383 4.02 27.84 -10.77
N ASP A 384 4.74 27.52 -9.70
CA ASP A 384 5.94 26.67 -9.70
C ASP A 384 5.61 25.16 -9.76
N GLY A 385 4.32 24.81 -9.76
CA GLY A 385 3.84 23.43 -9.78
C GLY A 385 3.71 22.78 -8.41
N SER A 386 4.12 23.45 -7.33
CA SER A 386 3.85 23.00 -5.95
C SER A 386 2.35 23.01 -5.64
N ILE A 387 1.98 22.28 -4.61
CA ILE A 387 0.60 22.18 -4.13
C ILE A 387 0.55 22.55 -2.66
N ASP A 388 -0.23 23.58 -2.34
CA ASP A 388 -0.62 23.89 -0.97
C ASP A 388 -1.91 23.17 -0.62
N LEU A 389 -1.89 22.47 0.51
CA LEU A 389 -3.07 21.93 1.15
C LEU A 389 -3.40 22.79 2.36
N ASN A 390 -4.47 23.55 2.24
CA ASN A 390 -4.93 24.51 3.24
C ASN A 390 -6.17 23.99 3.97
N ARG A 391 -6.33 24.38 5.22
CA ARG A 391 -7.54 24.20 6.00
C ARG A 391 -8.35 25.50 6.02
N ALA A 392 -9.66 25.39 5.90
CA ALA A 392 -10.57 26.49 6.08
C ALA A 392 -10.34 27.17 7.45
N PRO A 393 -10.41 28.51 7.50
CA PRO A 393 -10.08 29.28 8.69
C PRO A 393 -10.95 28.90 9.90
N ARG A 394 -10.32 28.56 11.03
CA ARG A 394 -11.01 28.53 12.34
C ARG A 394 -11.17 29.95 12.93
N ASN A 395 -10.23 30.86 12.62
CA ASN A 395 -10.13 32.21 13.18
C ASN A 395 -10.02 33.33 12.11
N GLY A 396 -10.48 33.08 10.89
CA GLY A 396 -10.50 34.07 9.79
C GLY A 396 -9.30 34.05 8.83
N MET A 397 -8.23 33.31 9.11
CA MET A 397 -7.11 33.10 8.18
C MET A 397 -6.97 31.62 7.79
N PRO A 398 -6.84 31.28 6.49
CA PRO A 398 -6.60 29.90 6.07
C PRO A 398 -5.28 29.41 6.67
N GLU A 399 -5.32 28.20 7.23
CA GLU A 399 -4.16 27.54 7.85
C GLU A 399 -3.54 26.63 6.80
N GLN A 400 -2.29 26.88 6.40
CA GLN A 400 -1.57 25.98 5.51
C GLN A 400 -1.15 24.75 6.30
N LEU A 401 -1.70 23.58 5.95
CA LEU A 401 -1.35 22.32 6.61
C LEU A 401 -0.11 21.69 6.00
N LEU A 402 0.05 21.80 4.67
CA LEU A 402 1.14 21.14 3.97
C LEU A 402 1.49 21.90 2.69
N HIS A 403 2.79 22.09 2.46
CA HIS A 403 3.35 22.47 1.17
C HIS A 403 3.97 21.22 0.53
N VAL A 404 3.41 20.77 -0.59
CA VAL A 404 3.95 19.64 -1.35
C VAL A 404 4.69 20.18 -2.55
N GLU A 405 6.01 20.02 -2.54
CA GLU A 405 6.86 20.31 -3.68
C GLU A 405 6.37 19.54 -4.91
N PRO A 406 6.47 20.11 -6.13
CA PRO A 406 6.14 19.37 -7.33
C PRO A 406 6.95 18.07 -7.33
N ALA A 407 6.27 16.93 -7.48
CA ALA A 407 6.94 15.66 -7.69
C ALA A 407 7.90 15.86 -8.87
N GLN A 408 9.22 15.83 -8.64
CA GLN A 408 10.23 15.95 -9.70
C GLN A 408 10.59 14.54 -10.18
N PRO A 409 9.85 13.94 -11.12
CA PRO A 409 9.86 12.49 -11.29
C PRO A 409 10.90 12.05 -12.32
N GLU A 410 11.28 12.91 -13.26
CA GLU A 410 12.23 12.54 -14.32
C GLU A 410 13.68 12.88 -13.98
N ARG A 411 13.91 14.02 -13.30
CA ARG A 411 15.25 14.50 -12.98
C ARG A 411 15.92 13.69 -11.86
N ARG A 412 15.19 13.37 -10.79
CA ARG A 412 15.68 12.50 -9.70
C ARG A 412 15.78 11.04 -10.12
N ARG A 413 14.86 10.54 -10.96
CA ARG A 413 14.97 9.20 -11.54
C ARG A 413 16.22 9.06 -12.40
N ALA A 414 16.56 10.08 -13.19
CA ALA A 414 17.81 10.08 -13.96
C ALA A 414 19.06 10.03 -13.06
N ALA A 415 19.06 10.71 -11.91
CA ALA A 415 20.16 10.64 -10.95
C ALA A 415 20.25 9.31 -10.19
N LEU A 416 19.11 8.72 -9.82
CA LEU A 416 19.05 7.37 -9.22
C LEU A 416 19.41 6.26 -10.23
N SER A 417 19.28 6.55 -11.53
CA SER A 417 19.65 5.65 -12.63
C SER A 417 21.06 5.97 -13.18
N ASP A 418 21.82 6.85 -12.53
CA ASP A 418 23.16 7.23 -12.99
C ASP A 418 24.11 6.02 -12.84
N PRO A 419 24.79 5.57 -13.92
CA PRO A 419 25.72 4.46 -13.85
C PRO A 419 26.84 4.65 -12.81
N LEU A 420 27.24 5.90 -12.53
CA LEU A 420 28.23 6.20 -11.50
C LEU A 420 27.69 5.93 -10.08
N LEU A 421 26.38 6.04 -9.86
CA LEU A 421 25.79 5.72 -8.56
C LEU A 421 25.88 4.22 -8.28
N GLN A 422 25.50 3.39 -9.25
CA GLN A 422 25.63 1.94 -9.13
C GLN A 422 27.09 1.51 -8.91
N GLN A 423 28.03 2.08 -9.67
CA GLN A 423 29.45 1.79 -9.52
C GLN A 423 30.01 2.24 -8.15
N ALA A 424 29.56 3.38 -7.63
CA ALA A 424 29.93 3.85 -6.30
C ALA A 424 29.40 2.90 -5.21
N GLU A 425 28.15 2.43 -5.30
CA GLU A 425 27.58 1.47 -4.35
C GLU A 425 28.36 0.15 -4.32
N GLU A 426 28.73 -0.36 -5.50
CA GLU A 426 29.54 -1.58 -5.63
C GLU A 426 30.95 -1.39 -5.06
N ALA A 427 31.60 -0.27 -5.35
CA ALA A 427 32.94 0.04 -4.85
C ALA A 427 32.96 0.28 -3.34
N VAL A 428 31.96 0.97 -2.81
CA VAL A 428 31.81 1.19 -1.36
C VAL A 428 31.48 -0.13 -0.64
N ARG A 429 30.67 -1.01 -1.23
CA ARG A 429 30.42 -2.34 -0.64
C ARG A 429 31.71 -3.15 -0.50
N ARG A 430 32.58 -3.15 -1.53
CA ARG A 430 33.91 -3.77 -1.45
C ARG A 430 34.80 -3.15 -0.35
N LEU A 431 34.73 -1.83 -0.18
CA LEU A 431 35.46 -1.12 0.87
C LEU A 431 34.97 -1.55 2.27
N GLU A 432 33.67 -1.58 2.50
CA GLU A 432 33.10 -1.94 3.81
C GLU A 432 33.31 -3.42 4.15
N ASP A 433 33.22 -4.32 3.16
CA ASP A 433 33.55 -5.74 3.33
C ASP A 433 34.99 -5.92 3.82
N SER A 434 35.93 -5.09 3.32
CA SER A 434 37.34 -5.11 3.78
C SER A 434 37.52 -4.59 5.21
N ARG A 435 36.55 -3.84 5.75
CA ARG A 435 36.53 -3.28 7.12
C ARG A 435 35.63 -4.07 8.08
N ALA A 436 34.98 -5.15 7.61
CA ALA A 436 33.99 -5.93 8.36
C ALA A 436 32.83 -5.08 8.91
N GLN A 437 32.41 -4.05 8.18
CA GLN A 437 31.34 -3.14 8.57
C GLN A 437 30.09 -3.41 7.71
N PRO A 438 28.89 -3.54 8.32
CA PRO A 438 27.67 -3.81 7.57
C PRO A 438 27.22 -2.57 6.78
N PHE A 439 26.66 -2.80 5.59
CA PHE A 439 26.08 -1.76 4.76
C PHE A 439 24.89 -1.10 5.48
N GLY A 440 25.00 0.20 5.78
CA GLY A 440 23.99 0.96 6.50
C GLY A 440 23.88 2.40 6.00
N GLU A 441 23.25 3.27 6.79
CA GLU A 441 22.97 4.66 6.42
C GLU A 441 24.25 5.46 6.08
N ASN A 442 25.34 5.25 6.83
CA ASN A 442 26.64 5.87 6.55
C ASN A 442 27.22 5.43 5.20
N THR A 443 26.94 4.20 4.79
CA THR A 443 27.44 3.61 3.55
C THR A 443 26.70 4.17 2.33
N GLN A 444 25.39 4.44 2.46
CA GLN A 444 24.61 5.11 1.42
C GLN A 444 25.07 6.56 1.21
N ARG A 445 25.35 7.29 2.29
CA ARG A 445 25.92 8.65 2.22
C ARG A 445 27.28 8.68 1.55
N LEU A 446 28.13 7.67 1.85
CA LEU A 446 29.46 7.52 1.24
C LEU A 446 29.37 7.25 -0.26
N ALA A 447 28.46 6.39 -0.71
CA ALA A 447 28.24 6.11 -2.12
C ALA A 447 27.71 7.34 -2.86
N ALA A 448 26.67 8.00 -2.34
CA ALA A 448 26.09 9.19 -2.97
C ALA A 448 27.08 10.37 -3.06
N SER A 449 27.89 10.58 -2.01
CA SER A 449 28.95 11.59 -2.01
C SER A 449 30.07 11.26 -3.00
N SER A 450 30.44 9.96 -3.10
CA SER A 450 31.44 9.47 -4.05
C SER A 450 31.01 9.68 -5.51
N THR A 451 29.72 9.46 -5.82
CA THR A 451 29.16 9.72 -7.15
C THR A 451 29.23 11.20 -7.51
N CYS A 452 28.89 12.09 -6.58
CA CYS A 452 29.00 13.54 -6.81
C CYS A 452 30.45 13.97 -7.06
N LEU A 453 31.36 13.51 -6.20
CA LEU A 453 32.79 13.80 -6.31
C LEU A 453 33.37 13.31 -7.66
N ALA A 454 32.97 12.12 -8.11
CA ALA A 454 33.37 11.58 -9.40
C ALA A 454 32.90 12.46 -10.55
N ARG A 455 31.61 12.84 -10.57
CA ARG A 455 31.02 13.66 -11.62
C ARG A 455 31.63 15.07 -11.65
N GLU A 456 31.85 15.67 -10.48
CA GLU A 456 32.47 17.00 -10.35
C GLU A 456 33.91 17.01 -10.86
N ALA A 457 34.66 15.91 -10.64
CA ALA A 457 36.02 15.74 -11.14
C ALA A 457 36.10 15.27 -12.61
N GLY A 458 34.96 15.10 -13.29
CA GLY A 458 34.91 14.66 -14.69
C GLY A 458 35.22 13.17 -14.90
N LEU A 459 35.11 12.34 -13.86
CA LEU A 459 35.24 10.89 -14.00
C LEU A 459 34.01 10.33 -14.74
N THR A 460 34.25 9.34 -15.60
CA THR A 460 33.22 8.69 -16.41
C THR A 460 32.88 7.28 -15.93
N ARG A 461 33.69 6.72 -15.02
CA ARG A 461 33.39 5.50 -14.26
C ARG A 461 34.04 5.53 -12.88
N ILE A 462 33.57 4.68 -11.97
CA ILE A 462 34.16 4.48 -10.64
C ILE A 462 34.60 3.01 -10.53
N ASP A 463 35.91 2.79 -10.46
CA ASP A 463 36.49 1.45 -10.31
C ASP A 463 36.77 1.14 -8.82
N HIS A 464 37.22 2.15 -8.05
CA HIS A 464 37.53 2.01 -6.63
C HIS A 464 37.07 3.22 -5.80
N VAL A 465 36.65 2.94 -4.57
CA VAL A 465 36.46 3.93 -3.51
C VAL A 465 37.32 3.49 -2.33
N VAL A 466 38.24 4.36 -1.89
CA VAL A 466 39.21 4.02 -0.83
C VAL A 466 39.31 5.14 0.20
N LEU A 467 39.58 4.78 1.45
CA LEU A 467 39.84 5.73 2.53
C LEU A 467 41.33 5.71 2.86
N GLY A 468 41.99 6.85 2.70
CA GLY A 468 43.41 7.03 3.00
C GLY A 468 43.61 7.97 4.20
N ALA A 469 44.67 7.73 4.97
CA ALA A 469 45.05 8.67 6.02
C ALA A 469 45.81 9.87 5.41
N SER A 470 45.33 11.10 5.64
CA SER A 470 46.14 12.29 5.40
C SER A 470 46.81 12.74 6.71
N PRO A 471 48.10 13.13 6.70
CA PRO A 471 48.68 13.82 7.82
C PRO A 471 48.00 15.18 7.97
N SER A 472 47.22 15.37 9.04
CA SER A 472 46.68 16.67 9.44
C SER A 472 47.33 17.12 10.75
N GLN A 473 47.44 18.43 10.97
CA GLN A 473 48.14 18.98 12.13
C GLN A 473 47.50 18.63 13.49
N ASP A 474 46.23 18.19 13.51
CA ASP A 474 45.44 17.96 14.75
C ASP A 474 44.95 16.51 14.95
N GLY A 475 45.44 15.55 14.16
CA GLY A 475 45.04 14.13 14.25
C GLY A 475 44.87 13.47 12.89
N ARG A 476 44.53 12.16 12.87
CA ARG A 476 44.28 11.43 11.62
C ARG A 476 42.92 11.83 11.04
N ALA A 477 42.91 12.70 10.03
CA ALA A 477 41.74 12.92 9.19
C ALA A 477 41.75 11.87 8.05
N GLU A 478 40.66 11.10 7.91
CA GLU A 478 40.47 10.21 6.78
C GLU A 478 40.06 11.02 5.54
N THR A 479 40.69 10.74 4.41
CA THR A 479 40.36 11.29 3.09
C THR A 479 39.72 10.18 2.26
N LEU A 480 38.55 10.48 1.68
CA LEU A 480 37.89 9.62 0.70
C LEU A 480 38.48 9.88 -0.68
N PHE A 481 38.83 8.82 -1.38
CA PHE A 481 39.29 8.85 -2.77
C PHE A 481 38.35 8.04 -3.64
N VAL A 482 38.00 8.61 -4.79
CA VAL A 482 37.26 7.94 -5.86
C VAL A 482 38.19 7.81 -7.06
N VAL A 483 38.37 6.60 -7.56
CA VAL A 483 39.40 6.26 -8.55
C VAL A 483 38.79 5.60 -9.78
N GLN A 484 39.26 6.03 -10.95
CA GLN A 484 39.02 5.44 -12.25
C GLN A 484 40.36 4.90 -12.81
N GLY A 485 40.42 3.59 -13.05
CA GLY A 485 41.61 2.83 -13.41
C GLY A 485 42.08 1.89 -12.29
N ASP A 486 43.09 1.09 -12.60
CA ASP A 486 43.72 0.17 -11.64
C ASP A 486 44.52 0.96 -10.59
N LEU A 487 44.41 0.60 -9.30
CA LEU A 487 45.14 1.26 -8.21
C LEU A 487 46.67 1.17 -8.36
N SER A 488 47.17 0.15 -9.05
CA SER A 488 48.59 -0.05 -9.34
C SER A 488 49.08 0.70 -10.60
N ASP A 489 48.17 1.21 -11.42
CA ASP A 489 48.50 2.02 -12.59
C ASP A 489 48.73 3.48 -12.16
N PRO A 490 49.94 4.04 -12.34
CA PRO A 490 50.21 5.44 -12.02
C PRO A 490 49.40 6.43 -12.87
N ALA A 491 48.81 6.00 -13.98
CA ALA A 491 47.96 6.82 -14.84
C ALA A 491 46.47 6.83 -14.43
N HIS A 492 46.09 6.23 -13.29
CA HIS A 492 44.69 6.31 -12.82
C HIS A 492 44.25 7.75 -12.59
N LEU A 493 42.96 8.02 -12.84
CA LEU A 493 42.33 9.28 -12.49
C LEU A 493 41.74 9.17 -11.09
N ARG A 494 41.86 10.22 -10.28
CA ARG A 494 41.29 10.23 -8.93
C ARG A 494 40.74 11.58 -8.52
N ALA A 495 39.73 11.54 -7.68
CA ALA A 495 39.16 12.68 -6.98
C ALA A 495 39.20 12.41 -5.48
N GLN A 496 39.23 13.46 -4.65
CA GLN A 496 39.31 13.32 -3.20
C GLN A 496 38.43 14.31 -2.44
N MET A 497 37.93 13.91 -1.28
CA MET A 497 37.24 14.80 -0.34
C MET A 497 37.45 14.35 1.13
N PRO A 498 37.25 15.21 2.13
CA PRO A 498 37.27 14.78 3.53
C PRO A 498 36.23 13.70 3.81
N ALA A 499 36.63 12.57 4.43
CA ALA A 499 35.69 11.48 4.70
C ALA A 499 34.55 11.94 5.64
N ALA A 500 34.86 12.80 6.61
CA ALA A 500 33.87 13.39 7.50
C ALA A 500 32.76 14.15 6.74
N GLN A 501 33.10 14.84 5.65
CA GLN A 501 32.12 15.52 4.81
C GLN A 501 31.23 14.52 4.08
N ALA A 502 31.81 13.44 3.53
CA ALA A 502 31.06 12.40 2.84
C ALA A 502 30.07 11.67 3.77
N PHE A 503 30.42 11.46 5.03
CA PHE A 503 29.51 10.86 6.03
C PHE A 503 28.45 11.83 6.56
N ALA A 504 28.77 13.13 6.60
CA ALA A 504 27.85 14.15 7.10
C ALA A 504 26.80 14.58 6.05
N THR A 505 27.08 14.39 4.76
CA THR A 505 26.19 14.84 3.68
C THR A 505 25.00 13.88 3.54
N PRO A 506 23.74 14.35 3.68
CA PRO A 506 22.57 13.52 3.44
C PRO A 506 22.49 13.06 1.98
N VAL A 507 22.01 11.83 1.76
CA VAL A 507 21.88 11.23 0.41
C VAL A 507 21.10 12.14 -0.54
N ASP A 508 20.01 12.73 -0.06
CA ASP A 508 19.14 13.59 -0.86
C ASP A 508 19.85 14.88 -1.32
N THR A 509 20.73 15.44 -0.49
CA THR A 509 21.57 16.59 -0.84
C THR A 509 22.55 16.22 -1.96
N SER A 510 23.24 15.08 -1.83
CA SER A 510 24.13 14.58 -2.89
C SER A 510 23.38 14.30 -4.19
N LEU A 511 22.21 13.65 -4.13
CA LEU A 511 21.42 13.36 -5.33
C LEU A 511 20.92 14.64 -6.03
N ALA A 512 20.58 15.69 -5.29
CA ALA A 512 20.23 16.99 -5.88
C ALA A 512 21.44 17.67 -6.55
N GLN A 513 22.62 17.56 -5.93
CA GLN A 513 23.86 18.07 -6.51
C GLN A 513 24.25 17.32 -7.80
N LEU A 514 24.18 15.98 -7.79
CA LEU A 514 24.43 15.15 -8.97
C LEU A 514 23.54 15.52 -10.15
N GLN A 515 22.26 15.82 -9.90
CA GLN A 515 21.34 16.30 -10.93
C GLN A 515 21.82 17.60 -11.56
N SER A 516 22.23 18.56 -10.74
CA SER A 516 22.73 19.86 -11.20
C SER A 516 23.99 19.70 -12.06
N LEU A 517 24.89 18.80 -11.67
CA LEU A 517 26.11 18.47 -12.42
C LEU A 517 25.81 17.77 -13.77
N ASN A 518 24.82 16.88 -13.80
CA ASN A 518 24.39 16.20 -15.03
C ASN A 518 23.71 17.15 -16.02
N ASP A 519 22.99 18.15 -15.53
CA ASP A 519 22.36 19.18 -16.36
C ASP A 519 23.40 20.14 -16.96
N ALA A 520 24.41 20.52 -16.18
CA ALA A 520 25.53 21.34 -16.66
C ALA A 520 26.31 20.63 -17.79
N HIS A 521 26.63 19.34 -17.62
CA HIS A 521 27.31 18.56 -18.66
C HIS A 521 26.49 18.46 -19.96
N ARG A 522 25.17 18.18 -19.86
CA ARG A 522 24.30 18.10 -21.04
C ARG A 522 24.21 19.42 -21.81
N GLN A 523 24.24 20.56 -21.12
CA GLN A 523 24.26 21.87 -21.77
C GLN A 523 25.58 22.16 -22.49
N THR A 524 26.70 21.75 -21.90
CA THR A 524 28.03 21.86 -22.53
C THR A 524 28.10 21.00 -23.79
N ASP A 525 27.69 19.74 -23.72
CA ASP A 525 27.67 18.81 -24.87
C ASP A 525 26.77 19.32 -26.01
N ALA A 526 25.62 19.88 -25.67
CA ALA A 526 24.70 20.46 -26.65
C ALA A 526 25.31 21.67 -27.35
N ARG A 527 26.01 22.55 -26.61
CA ARG A 527 26.72 23.71 -27.19
C ARG A 527 27.87 23.28 -28.08
N SER A 528 28.70 22.33 -27.66
CA SER A 528 29.82 21.82 -28.47
C SER A 528 29.34 21.21 -29.79
N ARG A 529 28.23 20.46 -29.78
CA ARG A 529 27.63 19.90 -31.01
C ARG A 529 27.06 20.98 -31.95
N GLN A 530 26.58 22.09 -31.39
CA GLN A 530 26.05 23.21 -32.16
C GLN A 530 27.19 24.01 -32.82
N GLU A 531 28.29 24.22 -32.10
CA GLU A 531 29.50 24.87 -32.62
C GLU A 531 30.20 24.01 -33.71
N GLU A 532 30.18 22.68 -33.59
CA GLU A 532 30.67 21.75 -34.62
C GLU A 532 29.78 21.74 -35.88
N GLN A 533 28.45 21.88 -35.72
CA GLN A 533 27.53 21.99 -36.87
C GLN A 533 27.66 23.34 -37.59
N ASP A 534 27.89 24.44 -36.87
CA ASP A 534 28.13 25.75 -37.48
C ASP A 534 29.51 25.84 -38.16
N HIS A 535 30.53 25.14 -37.65
CA HIS A 535 31.86 25.07 -38.29
C HIS A 535 31.93 24.18 -39.55
N GLN A 536 30.96 23.28 -39.77
CA GLN A 536 30.91 22.45 -41.00
C GLN A 536 30.14 23.11 -42.17
N SER A 537 29.56 24.29 -41.96
CA SER A 537 28.73 25.02 -42.92
C SER A 537 29.39 25.98 -43.95
N PRO A 538 30.73 26.09 -44.17
CA PRO A 538 31.24 26.94 -45.26
C PRO A 538 31.47 26.27 -46.63
N LEU A 539 31.41 24.94 -46.80
CA LEU A 539 31.89 24.29 -48.04
C LEU A 539 30.85 24.10 -49.16
N SER A 540 29.60 24.53 -49.00
CA SER A 540 28.52 24.25 -49.96
C SER A 540 27.97 25.46 -50.74
N GLN A 541 28.55 26.67 -50.60
CA GLN A 541 28.10 27.86 -51.34
C GLN A 541 28.92 28.27 -52.58
N GLN A 542 29.97 27.53 -52.99
CA GLN A 542 30.77 27.89 -54.18
C GLN A 542 30.52 27.05 -55.46
N ALA A 543 29.50 26.20 -55.50
CA ALA A 543 29.17 25.38 -56.68
C ALA A 543 27.76 25.60 -57.25
N ARG A 544 27.27 26.85 -57.25
CA ARG A 544 26.06 27.26 -58.00
C ARG A 544 26.27 28.57 -58.74
N SER A 545 27.28 28.60 -59.61
CA SER A 545 27.36 29.58 -60.69
C SER A 545 28.40 29.13 -61.72
N VAL A 546 28.04 28.14 -62.55
CA VAL A 546 28.39 28.04 -63.97
C VAL A 546 27.26 27.28 -64.67
#